data_AF-A0A975S719-F1
#
_entry.id   AF-A0A975S719-F1
#
_cell.length_a   1.000
_cell.length_b   1.000
_cell.length_c   1.000
_cell.angle_alpha   90.00
_cell.angle_beta   90.00
_cell.angle_gamma   90.00
#
_symmetry.space_group_name_H-M   'P 1'
#
loop_
_entity.id
_entity.type
_entity.pdbx_description
1 polymer ?
#
loop_
_entity_poly.entity_id
_entity_poly.type
_entity_poly.pdbx_seq_one_letter_code
_entity_poly.pdbx_strand_id
1 'polypeptide(L)'
;MKQINERVQLPDANEQYLVHPLDLAQARRPFLLAWVMGIIGSPQVFAAVAALVWVGSNNFVVPFIAAGSTMLFANLAAAWFRREAWSNIPGKRRDSDRRLLGLNLLAAVVQALALAAAAVVLILWFINRTVSPEVAAFATGTVTAITVLMAVDMVATAVRSRSGTAALAPAVNLLVVAAVSWWGFLVIAGRTGPLDVSTVIMGAAVLLAVWGLWLIWSLWQRRRIARGPTGGSAASAA
;
A
#
# COMPACT_ATOMS: atom_id res chain seq x y z
N MET A 1 14.51 41.46 -6.13
CA MET A 1 13.53 40.85 -5.20
C MET A 1 12.55 40.02 -6.02
N LYS A 2 12.44 38.70 -5.77
CA LYS A 2 11.46 37.85 -6.47
C LYS A 2 10.08 38.14 -5.86
N GLN A 3 9.17 38.73 -6.63
CA GLN A 3 7.77 38.85 -6.23
C GLN A 3 7.20 37.45 -6.00
N ILE A 4 6.92 37.12 -4.75
CA ILE A 4 6.17 35.93 -4.38
C ILE A 4 4.71 36.28 -4.66
N ASN A 5 4.21 35.91 -5.85
CA ASN A 5 2.79 35.98 -6.14
C ASN A 5 2.07 34.94 -5.27
N GLU A 6 1.46 35.39 -4.17
CA GLU A 6 0.52 34.58 -3.41
C GLU A 6 -0.70 34.33 -4.30
N ARG A 7 -0.77 33.12 -4.87
CA ARG A 7 -1.92 32.68 -5.68
C ARG A 7 -3.19 32.50 -4.84
N VAL A 8 -3.06 32.44 -3.52
CA VAL A 8 -4.13 32.12 -2.57
C VAL A 8 -3.89 32.94 -1.30
N GLN A 9 -4.96 33.49 -0.70
CA GLN A 9 -4.88 34.08 0.64
C GLN A 9 -4.54 32.99 1.66
N LEU A 10 -3.36 33.12 2.27
CA LEU A 10 -2.90 32.25 3.33
C LEU A 10 -3.37 32.79 4.69
N PRO A 11 -3.63 31.93 5.69
CA PRO A 11 -3.86 32.35 7.06
C PRO A 11 -2.72 33.24 7.57
N ASP A 12 -3.04 34.17 8.47
CA ASP A 12 -2.05 35.09 9.04
C ASP A 12 -0.87 34.29 9.63
N ALA A 13 0.35 34.69 9.26
CA ALA A 13 1.57 34.01 9.67
C ALA A 13 1.83 34.14 11.18
N ASN A 14 1.24 35.16 11.83
CA ASN A 14 1.33 35.36 13.28
C ASN A 14 0.41 34.41 14.07
N GLU A 15 -0.70 33.95 13.47
CA GLU A 15 -1.62 33.00 14.11
C GLU A 15 -1.30 31.54 13.74
N GLN A 16 -0.96 31.27 12.47
CA GLN A 16 -0.62 29.93 12.00
C GLN A 16 0.52 29.96 10.97
N TYR A 17 1.74 29.71 11.46
CA TYR A 17 2.94 29.71 10.61
C TYR A 17 2.97 28.53 9.63
N LEU A 18 2.68 27.30 10.12
CA LEU A 18 2.65 26.07 9.33
C LEU A 18 1.23 25.78 8.82
N VAL A 19 1.09 25.67 7.51
CA VAL A 19 -0.19 25.50 6.82
C VAL A 19 -0.24 24.14 6.14
N HIS A 20 -1.36 23.43 6.32
CA HIS A 20 -1.63 22.18 5.63
C HIS A 20 -2.64 22.42 4.49
N PRO A 21 -2.61 21.67 3.37
CA PRO A 21 -3.60 21.78 2.29
C PRO A 21 -5.07 21.62 2.71
N LEU A 22 -5.32 21.05 3.90
CA LEU A 22 -6.67 20.89 4.45
C LEU A 22 -7.24 22.18 5.05
N ASP A 23 -6.37 23.12 5.40
CA ASP A 23 -6.71 24.40 6.02
C ASP A 23 -7.04 25.47 4.96
N LEU A 24 -6.66 25.23 3.70
CA LEU A 24 -6.93 26.11 2.56
C LEU A 24 -8.07 25.55 1.70
N ALA A 25 -9.13 26.34 1.49
CA ALA A 25 -10.27 25.92 0.66
C ALA A 25 -9.84 25.49 -0.76
N GLN A 26 -8.90 26.23 -1.38
CA GLN A 26 -8.43 25.96 -2.74
C GLN A 26 -7.52 24.72 -2.84
N ALA A 27 -6.79 24.37 -1.77
CA ALA A 27 -5.88 23.22 -1.76
C ALA A 27 -6.52 21.94 -1.19
N ARG A 28 -7.68 22.06 -0.52
CA ARG A 28 -8.37 20.94 0.13
C ARG A 28 -8.86 19.88 -0.87
N ARG A 29 -9.54 20.31 -1.95
CA ARG A 29 -10.05 19.39 -2.97
C ARG A 29 -8.95 18.58 -3.67
N PRO A 30 -7.87 19.20 -4.21
CA PRO A 30 -6.79 18.42 -4.82
C PRO A 30 -6.08 17.53 -3.79
N PHE A 31 -5.96 17.95 -2.52
CA PHE A 31 -5.41 17.09 -1.49
C PHE A 31 -6.25 15.83 -1.24
N LEU A 32 -7.58 15.98 -1.11
CA LEU A 32 -8.50 14.85 -0.92
C LEU A 32 -8.52 13.92 -2.13
N LEU A 33 -8.47 14.46 -3.36
CA LEU A 33 -8.35 13.65 -4.57
C LEU A 33 -7.03 12.87 -4.60
N ALA A 34 -5.91 13.49 -4.21
CA ALA A 34 -4.63 12.81 -4.10
C ALA A 34 -4.66 11.69 -3.05
N TRP A 35 -5.38 11.90 -1.94
CA TRP A 35 -5.56 10.90 -0.89
C TRP A 35 -6.41 9.72 -1.38
N VAL A 36 -7.57 9.97 -2.02
CA VAL A 36 -8.42 8.91 -2.60
C VAL A 36 -7.67 8.11 -3.66
N MET A 37 -6.99 8.79 -4.58
CA MET A 37 -6.21 8.12 -5.63
C MET A 37 -5.04 7.32 -5.04
N GLY A 38 -4.47 7.76 -3.92
CA GLY A 38 -3.49 6.98 -3.16
C GLY A 38 -4.06 5.68 -2.59
N ILE A 39 -5.33 5.67 -2.17
CA ILE A 39 -6.01 4.44 -1.72
C ILE A 39 -6.28 3.53 -2.92
N ILE A 40 -6.80 4.07 -4.03
CA ILE A 40 -7.07 3.29 -5.25
C ILE A 40 -5.77 2.67 -5.79
N GLY A 41 -4.67 3.40 -5.73
CA GLY A 41 -3.34 2.95 -6.13
C GLY A 41 -2.65 2.01 -5.13
N SER A 42 -3.36 1.53 -4.10
CA SER A 42 -2.78 0.64 -3.09
C SER A 42 -2.73 -0.83 -3.55
N PRO A 43 -1.77 -1.62 -3.04
CA PRO A 43 -1.70 -3.06 -3.33
C PRO A 43 -2.96 -3.85 -2.95
N GLN A 44 -3.70 -3.39 -1.93
CA GLN A 44 -4.94 -4.04 -1.48
C GLN A 44 -6.06 -3.86 -2.49
N VAL A 45 -6.23 -2.64 -3.01
CA VAL A 45 -7.21 -2.36 -4.08
C VAL A 45 -6.79 -3.05 -5.38
N PHE A 46 -5.49 -3.13 -5.68
CA PHE A 46 -4.98 -3.95 -6.77
C PHE A 46 -5.45 -5.41 -6.65
N ALA A 47 -5.30 -6.03 -5.47
CA ALA A 47 -5.74 -7.41 -5.25
C ALA A 47 -7.27 -7.57 -5.45
N ALA A 48 -8.06 -6.59 -5.00
CA ALA A 48 -9.51 -6.57 -5.19
C ALA A 48 -9.91 -6.50 -6.67
N VAL A 49 -9.32 -5.57 -7.42
CA VAL A 49 -9.58 -5.43 -8.86
C VAL A 49 -9.13 -6.68 -9.61
N ALA A 50 -7.95 -7.22 -9.29
CA ALA A 50 -7.46 -8.46 -9.90
C ALA A 50 -8.41 -9.63 -9.62
N ALA A 51 -8.86 -9.81 -8.38
CA ALA A 51 -9.82 -10.87 -8.03
C ALA A 51 -11.13 -10.74 -8.82
N LEU A 52 -11.71 -9.54 -8.89
CA LEU A 52 -12.95 -9.29 -9.62
C LEU A 52 -12.80 -9.57 -11.12
N VAL A 53 -11.74 -9.06 -11.73
CA VAL A 53 -11.47 -9.25 -13.16
C VAL A 53 -11.15 -10.71 -13.46
N TRP A 54 -10.47 -11.41 -12.56
CA TRP A 54 -10.21 -12.84 -12.69
C TRP A 54 -11.51 -13.63 -12.72
N VAL A 55 -12.38 -13.39 -11.74
CA VAL A 55 -13.66 -14.10 -11.64
C VAL A 55 -14.55 -13.82 -12.85
N GLY A 56 -14.57 -12.57 -13.33
CA GLY A 56 -15.39 -12.18 -14.48
C GLY A 56 -14.83 -12.63 -15.84
N SER A 57 -13.51 -12.64 -16.02
CA SER A 57 -12.88 -12.99 -17.31
C SER A 57 -12.46 -14.44 -17.42
N ASN A 58 -12.30 -15.15 -16.29
CA ASN A 58 -11.71 -16.49 -16.19
C ASN A 58 -10.38 -16.62 -16.96
N ASN A 59 -9.63 -15.51 -17.08
CA ASN A 59 -8.36 -15.41 -17.80
C ASN A 59 -7.24 -15.06 -16.83
N PHE A 60 -6.06 -15.66 -17.03
CA PHE A 60 -4.91 -15.44 -16.16
C PHE A 60 -4.28 -14.05 -16.32
N VAL A 61 -4.22 -13.52 -17.55
CA VAL A 61 -3.42 -12.32 -17.87
C VAL A 61 -4.21 -11.03 -17.67
N VAL A 62 -5.49 -11.02 -18.07
CA VAL A 62 -6.37 -9.84 -18.04
C VAL A 62 -6.44 -9.18 -16.64
N PRO A 63 -6.52 -9.93 -15.52
CA PRO A 63 -6.55 -9.35 -14.18
C PRO A 63 -5.34 -8.51 -13.82
N PHE A 64 -4.14 -8.97 -14.19
CA PHE A 64 -2.90 -8.26 -13.89
C PHE A 64 -2.76 -6.99 -14.73
N ILE A 65 -3.20 -7.02 -15.99
CA ILE A 65 -3.22 -5.83 -16.84
C ILE A 65 -4.20 -4.80 -16.28
N ALA A 66 -5.43 -5.22 -15.95
CA ALA A 66 -6.46 -4.32 -15.43
C ALA A 66 -6.09 -3.73 -14.06
N ALA A 67 -5.66 -4.57 -13.12
CA ALA A 67 -5.25 -4.11 -11.80
C ALA A 67 -3.95 -3.28 -11.87
N GLY A 68 -2.99 -3.69 -12.69
CA GLY A 68 -1.71 -2.98 -12.85
C GLY A 68 -1.88 -1.60 -13.48
N SER A 69 -2.70 -1.49 -14.53
CA SER A 69 -3.04 -0.20 -15.13
C SER A 69 -3.79 0.71 -14.15
N THR A 70 -4.78 0.17 -13.43
CA THR A 70 -5.50 0.92 -12.38
C THR A 70 -4.54 1.46 -11.33
N MET A 71 -3.65 0.62 -10.81
CA MET A 71 -2.65 1.00 -9.81
C MET A 71 -1.70 2.07 -10.35
N LEU A 72 -1.21 1.92 -11.58
CA LEU A 72 -0.31 2.87 -12.22
C LEU A 72 -0.97 4.25 -12.39
N PHE A 73 -2.14 4.30 -13.02
CA PHE A 73 -2.83 5.57 -13.29
C PHE A 73 -3.31 6.25 -12.01
N ALA A 74 -3.78 5.49 -11.02
CA ALA A 74 -4.15 6.03 -9.72
C ALA A 74 -2.93 6.66 -9.00
N ASN A 75 -1.77 6.00 -9.01
CA ASN A 75 -0.56 6.57 -8.42
C ASN A 75 -0.06 7.81 -9.17
N LEU A 76 -0.15 7.82 -10.50
CA LEU A 76 0.20 8.98 -11.32
C LEU A 76 -0.72 10.17 -11.02
N ALA A 77 -2.03 9.92 -10.97
CA ALA A 77 -3.03 10.91 -10.60
C ALA A 77 -2.79 11.43 -9.18
N ALA A 78 -2.55 10.53 -8.22
CA ALA A 78 -2.24 10.91 -6.84
C ALA A 78 -1.01 11.82 -6.76
N ALA A 79 0.05 11.52 -7.51
CA ALA A 79 1.26 12.34 -7.57
C ALA A 79 0.97 13.73 -8.18
N TRP A 80 0.16 13.79 -9.24
CA TRP A 80 -0.24 15.04 -9.88
C TRP A 80 -1.06 15.93 -8.94
N PHE A 81 -2.15 15.40 -8.38
CA PHE A 81 -3.01 16.14 -7.45
C PHE A 81 -2.28 16.56 -6.17
N ARG A 82 -1.33 15.74 -5.70
CA ARG A 82 -0.50 16.11 -4.54
C ARG A 82 0.39 17.30 -4.86
N ARG A 83 1.04 17.33 -6.03
CA ARG A 83 1.84 18.47 -6.46
C ARG A 83 0.98 19.74 -6.57
N GLU A 84 -0.23 19.59 -7.10
CA GLU A 84 -1.18 20.71 -7.24
C GLU A 84 -1.66 21.22 -5.88
N ALA A 85 -1.96 20.35 -4.93
CA ALA A 85 -2.35 20.77 -3.58
C ALA A 85 -1.24 21.56 -2.88
N TRP A 86 0.02 21.11 -3.01
CA TRP A 86 1.16 21.76 -2.36
C TRP A 86 1.71 22.97 -3.12
N SER A 87 1.38 23.17 -4.40
CA SER A 87 1.81 24.33 -5.18
C SER A 87 1.24 25.64 -4.61
N ASN A 88 0.08 25.58 -3.96
CA ASN A 88 -0.60 26.69 -3.31
C ASN A 88 0.06 27.12 -1.97
N ILE A 89 0.98 26.33 -1.43
CA ILE A 89 1.64 26.61 -0.14
C ILE A 89 3.15 26.82 -0.37
N PRO A 90 3.71 27.97 0.03
CA PRO A 90 5.15 28.23 -0.03
C PRO A 90 5.92 27.17 0.77
N GLY A 91 7.03 26.67 0.21
CA GLY A 91 7.78 25.56 0.80
C GLY A 91 8.16 25.73 2.28
N LYS A 92 8.46 26.97 2.70
CA LYS A 92 8.86 27.31 4.09
C LYS A 92 7.71 27.26 5.11
N ARG A 93 6.45 27.25 4.65
CA ARG A 93 5.24 27.22 5.50
C ARG A 93 4.50 25.88 5.42
N ARG A 94 5.08 24.85 4.80
CA ARG A 94 4.41 23.55 4.61
C ARG A 94 4.44 22.72 5.89
N ASP A 95 3.27 22.40 6.41
CA ASP A 95 3.14 21.39 7.46
C ASP A 95 3.11 19.98 6.85
N SER A 96 4.26 19.46 6.39
CA SER A 96 4.30 18.12 5.76
C SER A 96 4.18 16.96 6.75
N ASP A 97 4.45 17.22 8.03
CA ASP A 97 4.55 16.18 9.06
C ASP A 97 3.27 16.04 9.91
N ARG A 98 2.20 16.78 9.55
CA ARG A 98 0.92 16.73 10.24
C ARG A 98 0.37 15.30 10.29
N ARG A 99 0.15 14.80 11.50
CA ARG A 99 -0.42 13.47 11.73
C ARG A 99 -1.93 13.48 11.46
N LEU A 100 -2.32 13.01 10.28
CA LEU A 100 -3.72 12.86 9.87
C LEU A 100 -4.29 11.51 10.32
N LEU A 101 -4.37 11.28 11.64
CA LEU A 101 -4.72 9.99 12.21
C LEU A 101 -6.07 9.45 11.71
N GLY A 102 -7.10 10.31 11.63
CA GLY A 102 -8.42 9.91 11.13
C GLY A 102 -8.42 9.49 9.66
N LEU A 103 -7.74 10.24 8.79
CA LEU A 103 -7.63 9.89 7.36
C LEU A 103 -6.75 8.65 7.14
N ASN A 104 -5.71 8.47 7.94
CA ASN A 104 -4.86 7.27 7.86
C ASN A 104 -5.62 6.02 8.32
N LEU A 105 -6.41 6.14 9.40
CA LEU A 105 -7.25 5.04 9.88
C LEU A 105 -8.35 4.72 8.86
N LEU A 106 -9.02 5.72 8.30
CA LEU A 106 -10.01 5.53 7.25
C LEU A 106 -9.42 4.86 6.01
N ALA A 107 -8.23 5.29 5.57
CA ALA A 107 -7.52 4.65 4.46
C ALA A 107 -7.20 3.19 4.76
N ALA A 108 -6.73 2.88 5.97
CA ALA A 108 -6.44 1.51 6.39
C ALA A 108 -7.71 0.65 6.43
N VAL A 109 -8.82 1.18 6.93
CA VAL A 109 -10.11 0.48 6.93
C VAL A 109 -10.58 0.19 5.50
N VAL A 110 -10.52 1.17 4.61
CA VAL A 110 -10.91 0.98 3.20
C VAL A 110 -10.02 -0.05 2.50
N GLN A 111 -8.71 0.02 2.72
CA GLN A 111 -7.76 -0.96 2.17
C GLN A 111 -8.01 -2.37 2.70
N ALA A 112 -8.27 -2.49 4.00
CA ALA A 112 -8.60 -3.76 4.62
C ALA A 112 -9.91 -4.33 4.06
N LEU A 113 -10.96 -3.50 3.93
CA LEU A 113 -12.22 -3.90 3.31
C LEU A 113 -12.05 -4.32 1.85
N ALA A 114 -11.22 -3.62 1.07
CA ALA A 114 -10.93 -4.01 -0.32
C ALA A 114 -10.26 -5.40 -0.36
N LEU A 115 -9.28 -5.63 0.52
CA LEU A 115 -8.60 -6.92 0.60
C LEU A 115 -9.54 -8.05 1.08
N ALA A 116 -10.40 -7.76 2.06
CA ALA A 116 -11.44 -8.69 2.50
C ALA A 116 -12.37 -9.06 1.35
N ALA A 117 -12.85 -8.06 0.60
CA ALA A 117 -13.72 -8.28 -0.55
C ALA A 117 -13.03 -9.14 -1.62
N ALA A 118 -11.75 -8.85 -1.94
CA ALA A 118 -10.95 -9.63 -2.87
C ALA A 118 -10.96 -11.13 -2.51
N ALA A 119 -10.67 -11.40 -1.24
CA ALA A 119 -10.55 -12.76 -0.77
C ALA A 119 -11.90 -13.46 -0.63
N VAL A 120 -12.96 -12.78 -0.19
CA VAL A 120 -14.32 -13.31 -0.17
C VAL A 120 -14.75 -13.71 -1.59
N VAL A 121 -14.51 -12.84 -2.58
CA VAL A 121 -14.79 -13.14 -3.99
C VAL A 121 -14.06 -14.38 -4.46
N LEU A 122 -12.77 -14.50 -4.16
CA LEU A 122 -11.98 -15.69 -4.51
C LEU A 122 -12.48 -16.96 -3.81
N ILE A 123 -12.78 -16.88 -2.51
CA ILE A 123 -13.30 -18.02 -1.73
C ILE A 123 -14.62 -18.49 -2.32
N LEU A 124 -15.56 -17.58 -2.58
CA LEU A 124 -16.86 -17.91 -3.19
C LEU A 124 -16.69 -18.53 -4.59
N TRP A 125 -15.72 -18.05 -5.36
CA TRP A 125 -15.41 -18.62 -6.67
C TRP A 125 -14.82 -20.04 -6.57
N PHE A 126 -13.94 -20.28 -5.58
CA PHE A 126 -13.36 -21.59 -5.33
C PHE A 126 -14.36 -22.59 -4.74
N ILE A 127 -15.38 -22.14 -4.00
CA ILE A 127 -16.40 -23.02 -3.39
C ILE A 127 -17.11 -23.88 -4.44
N ASN A 128 -17.24 -23.40 -5.67
CA ASN A 128 -17.92 -24.12 -6.75
C ASN A 128 -16.95 -24.91 -7.66
N ARG A 129 -15.67 -25.03 -7.29
CA ARG A 129 -14.63 -25.70 -8.08
C ARG A 129 -13.88 -26.73 -7.26
N THR A 130 -13.55 -27.86 -7.88
CA THR A 130 -12.67 -28.87 -7.27
C THR A 130 -11.23 -28.37 -7.33
N VAL A 131 -10.64 -28.13 -6.16
CA VAL A 131 -9.25 -27.70 -6.02
C VAL A 131 -8.41 -28.90 -5.59
N SER A 132 -7.29 -29.14 -6.26
CA SER A 132 -6.34 -30.18 -5.84
C SER A 132 -5.82 -29.89 -4.41
N PRO A 133 -5.67 -30.91 -3.55
CA PRO A 133 -5.10 -30.74 -2.20
C PRO A 133 -3.72 -30.07 -2.20
N GLU A 134 -2.91 -30.28 -3.24
CA GLU A 134 -1.59 -29.68 -3.40
C GLU A 134 -1.68 -28.15 -3.59
N VAL A 135 -2.64 -27.70 -4.39
CA VAL A 135 -2.87 -26.27 -4.65
C VAL A 135 -3.38 -25.59 -3.38
N ALA A 136 -4.24 -26.26 -2.63
CA ALA A 136 -4.73 -25.78 -1.33
C ALA A 136 -3.58 -25.68 -0.31
N ALA A 137 -2.72 -26.69 -0.21
CA ALA A 137 -1.56 -26.70 0.67
C ALA A 137 -0.58 -25.57 0.33
N PHE A 138 -0.26 -25.40 -0.96
CA PHE A 138 0.61 -24.35 -1.45
C PHE A 138 0.05 -22.96 -1.11
N ALA A 139 -1.22 -22.70 -1.45
CA ALA A 139 -1.89 -21.43 -1.17
C ALA A 139 -1.92 -21.12 0.33
N THR A 140 -2.18 -22.13 1.18
CA THR A 140 -2.16 -22.00 2.63
C THR A 140 -0.79 -21.54 3.13
N GLY A 141 0.30 -22.14 2.62
CA GLY A 141 1.67 -21.76 2.94
C GLY A 141 1.99 -20.31 2.55
N THR A 142 1.64 -19.92 1.33
CA THR A 142 1.82 -18.56 0.82
C THR A 142 1.09 -17.53 1.67
N VAL A 143 -0.17 -17.79 2.00
CA VAL A 143 -1.01 -16.89 2.81
C VAL A 143 -0.49 -16.79 4.25
N THR A 144 -0.02 -17.90 4.83
CA THR A 144 0.61 -17.92 6.16
C THR A 144 1.86 -17.03 6.18
N ALA A 145 2.73 -17.16 5.18
CA ALA A 145 3.93 -16.34 5.07
C ALA A 145 3.61 -14.84 4.90
N ILE A 146 2.59 -14.48 4.11
CA ILE A 146 2.11 -13.09 4.00
C ILE A 146 1.67 -12.55 5.36
N THR A 147 0.88 -13.32 6.11
CA THR A 147 0.38 -12.92 7.42
C THR A 147 1.53 -12.65 8.40
N VAL A 148 2.55 -13.51 8.40
CA VAL A 148 3.76 -13.32 9.22
C VAL A 148 4.51 -12.06 8.81
N LEU A 149 4.70 -11.82 7.50
CA LEU A 149 5.38 -10.61 7.02
C LEU A 149 4.64 -9.33 7.43
N MET A 150 3.30 -9.32 7.36
CA MET A 150 2.49 -8.18 7.78
C MET A 150 2.56 -7.97 9.30
N ALA A 151 2.65 -9.05 10.09
CA ALA A 151 2.86 -8.95 11.54
C ALA A 151 4.24 -8.35 11.87
N VAL A 152 5.29 -8.79 11.17
CA VAL A 152 6.65 -8.22 11.33
C VAL A 152 6.66 -6.73 10.97
N ASP A 153 6.02 -6.33 9.88
CA ASP A 153 5.95 -4.92 9.47
C ASP A 153 5.18 -4.05 10.48
N MET A 154 4.07 -4.58 11.03
CA MET A 154 3.34 -3.93 12.11
C MET A 154 4.23 -3.72 13.34
N VAL A 155 4.95 -4.75 13.79
CA VAL A 155 5.85 -4.67 14.95
C VAL A 155 6.99 -3.69 14.67
N ALA A 156 7.61 -3.75 13.48
CA ALA A 156 8.66 -2.82 13.09
C ALA A 156 8.16 -1.37 13.09
N THR A 157 6.94 -1.14 12.62
CA THR A 157 6.30 0.19 12.61
C THR A 157 6.00 0.68 14.04
N ALA A 158 5.51 -0.20 14.92
CA ALA A 158 5.29 0.10 16.33
C ALA A 158 6.58 0.51 17.04
N VAL A 159 7.67 -0.25 16.82
CA VAL A 159 8.98 -0.01 17.43
C VAL A 159 9.61 1.29 16.90
N ARG A 160 9.57 1.54 15.57
CA ARG A 160 10.20 2.72 14.95
C ARG A 160 9.49 4.02 15.29
N SER A 161 8.17 4.01 15.37
CA SER A 161 7.38 5.24 15.57
C SER A 161 7.30 5.67 17.04
N ARG A 162 7.66 4.78 18.00
CA ARG A 162 7.46 4.94 19.45
C ARG A 162 6.04 5.40 19.84
N SER A 163 5.06 5.21 18.95
CA SER A 163 3.71 5.76 19.03
C SER A 163 2.73 4.65 18.68
N GLY A 164 2.03 4.11 19.68
CA GLY A 164 1.11 2.98 19.48
C GLY A 164 0.04 3.22 18.41
N THR A 165 -0.32 4.49 18.17
CA THR A 165 -1.27 4.89 17.13
C THR A 165 -0.79 4.67 15.69
N ALA A 166 0.52 4.65 15.45
CA ALA A 166 1.07 4.41 14.13
C ALA A 166 0.96 2.93 13.71
N ALA A 167 0.81 2.02 14.67
CA ALA A 167 0.64 0.60 14.42
C ALA A 167 -0.83 0.20 14.16
N LEU A 168 -1.80 1.08 14.43
CA LEU A 168 -3.23 0.78 14.27
C LEU A 168 -3.60 0.46 12.82
N ALA A 169 -3.11 1.25 11.86
CA ALA A 169 -3.38 1.03 10.44
C ALA A 169 -2.81 -0.33 9.94
N PRO A 170 -1.54 -0.68 10.21
CA PRO A 170 -1.02 -2.01 9.93
C PRO A 170 -1.77 -3.13 10.66
N ALA A 171 -2.19 -2.91 11.92
CA ALA A 171 -2.92 -3.90 12.71
C ALA A 171 -4.30 -4.24 12.10
N VAL A 172 -5.03 -3.24 11.61
CA VAL A 172 -6.32 -3.46 10.93
C VAL A 172 -6.13 -4.33 9.68
N ASN A 173 -5.12 -4.03 8.86
CA ASN A 173 -4.80 -4.85 7.70
C ASN A 173 -4.41 -6.28 8.09
N LEU A 174 -3.57 -6.45 9.11
CA LEU A 174 -3.16 -7.77 9.62
C LEU A 174 -4.36 -8.58 10.12
N LEU A 175 -5.24 -7.96 10.92
CA LEU A 175 -6.43 -8.62 11.46
C LEU A 175 -7.34 -9.12 10.34
N VAL A 176 -7.57 -8.29 9.32
CA VAL A 176 -8.39 -8.69 8.18
C VAL A 176 -7.75 -9.81 7.39
N VAL A 177 -6.44 -9.71 7.09
CA VAL A 177 -5.70 -10.77 6.40
C VAL A 177 -5.80 -12.06 7.20
N ALA A 178 -5.53 -12.04 8.50
CA ALA A 178 -5.58 -13.21 9.37
C ALA A 178 -6.98 -13.83 9.41
N ALA A 179 -8.03 -13.01 9.61
CA ALA A 179 -9.42 -13.49 9.67
C ALA A 179 -9.86 -14.14 8.35
N VAL A 180 -9.55 -13.50 7.23
CA VAL A 180 -9.88 -13.97 5.88
C VAL A 180 -9.09 -15.24 5.53
N SER A 181 -7.81 -15.27 5.88
CA SER A 181 -6.93 -16.42 5.65
C SER A 181 -7.40 -17.63 6.45
N TRP A 182 -7.75 -17.40 7.71
CA TRP A 182 -8.32 -18.42 8.59
C TRP A 182 -9.65 -18.95 8.05
N TRP A 183 -10.54 -18.06 7.61
CA TRP A 183 -11.81 -18.45 7.01
C TRP A 183 -11.60 -19.26 5.72
N GLY A 184 -10.70 -18.82 4.83
CA GLY A 184 -10.34 -19.55 3.62
C GLY A 184 -9.76 -20.93 3.93
N PHE A 185 -8.89 -21.03 4.93
CA PHE A 185 -8.37 -22.30 5.42
C PHE A 185 -9.49 -23.23 5.90
N LEU A 186 -10.43 -22.76 6.74
CA LEU A 186 -11.54 -23.58 7.23
C LEU A 186 -12.42 -24.11 6.10
N VAL A 187 -12.73 -23.27 5.12
CA VAL A 187 -13.58 -23.64 3.97
C VAL A 187 -12.89 -24.67 3.06
N ILE A 188 -11.57 -24.56 2.89
CA ILE A 188 -10.80 -25.42 1.99
C ILE A 188 -10.35 -26.71 2.70
N ALA A 189 -9.78 -26.62 3.91
CA ALA A 189 -9.29 -27.77 4.68
C ALA A 189 -10.42 -28.74 5.06
N GLY A 190 -11.65 -28.22 5.30
CA GLY A 190 -12.83 -29.06 5.51
C GLY A 190 -13.24 -29.88 4.27
N ARG A 191 -12.69 -29.59 3.09
CA ARG A 191 -13.01 -30.25 1.81
C ARG A 191 -11.88 -31.10 1.23
N THR A 192 -10.63 -30.77 1.52
CA THR A 192 -9.45 -31.39 0.87
C THR A 192 -8.78 -32.48 1.70
N GLY A 193 -9.19 -32.71 2.95
CA GLY A 193 -8.51 -33.63 3.86
C GLY A 193 -7.17 -33.09 4.37
N PRO A 194 -6.32 -33.92 5.02
CA PRO A 194 -5.06 -33.47 5.60
C PRO A 194 -4.12 -32.92 4.52
N LEU A 195 -3.64 -31.69 4.73
CA LEU A 195 -2.71 -31.02 3.82
C LEU A 195 -1.29 -31.55 4.00
N ASP A 196 -0.58 -31.78 2.91
CA ASP A 196 0.83 -32.12 2.95
C ASP A 196 1.68 -30.92 3.39
N VAL A 197 2.34 -31.09 4.54
CA VAL A 197 3.19 -30.08 5.18
C VAL A 197 4.34 -29.65 4.27
N SER A 198 4.87 -30.57 3.44
CA SER A 198 5.98 -30.25 2.54
C SER A 198 5.59 -29.18 1.51
N THR A 199 4.38 -29.31 0.95
CA THR A 199 3.83 -28.39 -0.04
C THR A 199 3.48 -27.03 0.58
N VAL A 200 2.99 -27.02 1.83
CA VAL A 200 2.77 -25.78 2.60
C VAL A 200 4.09 -25.02 2.81
N ILE A 201 5.16 -25.73 3.23
CA ILE A 201 6.48 -25.12 3.43
C ILE A 201 7.02 -24.55 2.12
N MET A 202 6.84 -25.26 1.00
CA MET A 202 7.27 -24.79 -0.31
C MET A 202 6.53 -23.50 -0.73
N GLY A 203 5.22 -23.43 -0.50
CA GLY A 203 4.43 -22.21 -0.75
C GLY A 203 4.88 -21.01 0.07
N ALA A 204 5.25 -21.23 1.33
CA ALA A 204 5.84 -20.19 2.18
C ALA A 204 7.25 -19.77 1.70
N ALA A 205 8.09 -20.75 1.35
CA ALA A 205 9.47 -20.51 0.92
C ALA A 205 9.55 -19.70 -0.38
N VAL A 206 8.70 -20.01 -1.37
CA VAL A 206 8.64 -19.25 -2.64
C VAL A 206 8.30 -17.79 -2.39
N LEU A 207 7.30 -17.51 -1.55
CA LEU A 207 6.92 -16.13 -1.22
C LEU A 207 8.06 -15.40 -0.53
N LEU A 208 8.71 -16.03 0.46
CA LEU A 208 9.83 -15.43 1.18
C LEU A 208 11.04 -15.18 0.26
N ALA A 209 11.30 -16.06 -0.70
CA ALA A 209 12.35 -15.88 -1.70
C ALA A 209 12.05 -14.67 -2.62
N VAL A 210 10.82 -14.57 -3.14
CA VAL A 210 10.38 -13.43 -3.96
C VAL A 210 10.47 -12.13 -3.18
N TRP A 211 10.01 -12.13 -1.93
CA TRP A 211 10.08 -10.97 -1.05
C TRP A 211 11.52 -10.57 -0.73
N GLY A 212 12.39 -11.54 -0.44
CA GLY A 212 13.82 -11.33 -0.22
C GLY A 212 14.53 -10.73 -1.43
N LEU A 213 14.27 -11.26 -2.63
CA LEU A 213 14.80 -10.71 -3.88
C LEU A 213 14.34 -9.27 -4.11
N TRP A 214 13.06 -8.98 -3.88
CA TRP A 214 12.53 -7.63 -3.99
C TRP A 214 13.19 -6.67 -2.99
N LEU A 215 13.40 -7.12 -1.74
CA LEU A 215 14.13 -6.34 -0.74
C LEU A 215 15.56 -6.04 -1.17
N ILE A 216 16.30 -7.05 -1.62
CA ILE A 216 17.67 -6.89 -2.12
C ILE A 216 17.70 -5.87 -3.25
N TRP A 217 16.79 -5.99 -4.22
CA TRP A 217 16.65 -5.05 -5.32
C TRP A 217 16.37 -3.62 -4.84
N SER A 218 15.43 -3.46 -3.91
CA SER A 218 15.06 -2.15 -3.37
C SER A 218 16.21 -1.48 -2.61
N LEU A 219 17.00 -2.24 -1.85
CA LEU A 219 18.19 -1.77 -1.16
C LEU A 219 19.29 -1.38 -2.15
N TRP A 220 19.45 -2.16 -3.22
CA TRP A 220 20.39 -1.85 -4.29
C TRP A 220 20.02 -0.53 -5.01
N GLN A 221 18.74 -0.33 -5.35
CA GLN A 221 18.27 0.92 -5.95
C GLN A 221 18.53 2.13 -5.05
N ARG A 222 18.23 2.03 -3.75
CA ARG A 222 18.49 3.11 -2.78
C ARG A 222 19.97 3.46 -2.69
N ARG A 223 20.84 2.45 -2.67
CA ARG A 223 22.31 2.65 -2.68
C ARG A 223 22.79 3.32 -3.96
N ARG A 224 22.19 3.00 -5.11
CA ARG A 224 22.56 3.59 -6.41
C ARG A 224 22.17 5.07 -6.49
N ILE A 225 20.99 5.43 -5.99
CA ILE A 225 20.52 6.82 -5.92
C ILE A 225 21.40 7.64 -4.95
N ALA A 226 21.78 7.07 -3.81
CA ALA A 226 22.68 7.72 -2.84
C ALA A 226 24.13 7.87 -3.34
N ARG A 227 24.54 7.11 -4.37
CA ARG A 227 25.87 7.20 -5.01
C ARG A 227 25.83 7.97 -6.35
N GLY A 228 24.71 8.62 -6.68
CA GLY A 228 24.60 9.54 -7.82
C GLY A 228 25.44 10.81 -7.62
N PRO A 229 25.87 11.51 -8.68
CA PRO A 229 27.03 12.38 -8.68
C PRO A 229 26.78 13.72 -7.96
N THR A 230 27.07 13.78 -6.67
CA THR A 230 27.36 15.02 -5.93
C THR A 230 28.82 15.05 -5.50
N GLY A 231 29.71 14.88 -6.48
CA GLY A 231 31.17 14.88 -6.30
C GLY A 231 31.90 15.69 -7.37
N GLY A 232 31.35 16.86 -7.74
CA GLY A 232 31.90 17.70 -8.79
C GLY A 232 31.50 19.16 -8.63
N SER A 233 31.84 19.79 -7.50
CA SER A 233 31.99 21.24 -7.45
C SER A 233 33.30 21.60 -6.75
N ALA A 234 34.12 22.38 -7.47
CA ALA A 234 35.23 23.20 -7.00
C ALA A 234 36.57 22.51 -6.64
N ALA A 235 37.39 22.30 -7.68
CA ALA A 235 38.83 22.63 -7.72
C ALA A 235 39.20 22.61 -9.21
N SER A 236 39.59 23.68 -9.89
CA SER A 236 40.69 24.59 -9.56
C SER A 236 40.42 26.01 -10.07
N ALA A 237 40.74 26.98 -9.23
CA ALA A 237 41.09 28.33 -9.67
C ALA A 237 42.40 28.29 -10.46
N ALA A 238 42.40 28.91 -11.64
CA ALA A 238 43.46 29.75 -12.21
C ALA A 238 42.85 30.45 -13.42
#